data_AF-A0A210PN60-F1
#
_entry.id   AF-A0A210PN60-F1
#
_cell.length_a   1.000
_cell.length_b   1.000
_cell.length_c   1.000
_cell.angle_alpha   90.00
_cell.angle_beta   90.00
_cell.angle_gamma   90.00
#
_symmetry.space_group_name_H-M   'P 1'
#
loop_
_entity.id
_entity.type
_entity.pdbx_description
1 polymer ?
#
loop_
_entity_poly.entity_id
_entity_poly.type
_entity_poly.pdbx_seq_one_letter_code
_entity_poly.pdbx_strand_id
1 'polypeptide(L)'
;MILTLAAICLLIELSLAANPCTTSSHSDGCSIPGDLPFFYKDTFTPNCNQHDVCYFCAVRYGLVRHDCDNLFLKNMEASCSHLDRKRFLFGDSTDTQHTHHACMASAFVYYEAVYLGAESHFEQTSPSWCGESWVRQCLP
;
A
#
# COMPACT_ATOMS: atom_id res chain seq x y z
N MET A 1 -23.88 30.88 -2.42
CA MET A 1 -23.69 30.10 -1.18
C MET A 1 -24.16 28.64 -1.29
N ILE A 2 -25.27 28.32 -1.97
CA ILE A 2 -25.72 26.92 -2.14
C ILE A 2 -24.83 26.15 -3.13
N LEU A 3 -24.42 26.78 -4.25
CA LEU A 3 -23.49 26.21 -5.24
C LEU A 3 -22.10 25.87 -4.67
N THR A 4 -21.63 26.65 -3.69
CA THR A 4 -20.34 26.43 -3.04
C THR A 4 -20.39 25.27 -2.05
N LEU A 5 -21.51 25.06 -1.35
CA LEU A 5 -21.69 23.93 -0.44
C LEU A 5 -21.79 22.59 -1.18
N ALA A 6 -22.50 22.54 -2.31
CA ALA A 6 -22.59 21.34 -3.13
C ALA A 6 -21.22 20.94 -3.73
N ALA A 7 -20.42 21.91 -4.18
CA ALA A 7 -19.06 21.65 -4.67
C ALA A 7 -18.13 21.16 -3.55
N ILE A 8 -18.23 21.71 -2.33
CA ILE A 8 -17.47 21.25 -1.17
C ILE A 8 -17.89 19.83 -0.77
N CYS A 9 -19.18 19.49 -0.78
CA CYS A 9 -19.65 18.12 -0.53
C CYS A 9 -19.12 17.13 -1.58
N LEU A 10 -19.12 17.48 -2.87
CA LEU A 10 -18.59 16.63 -3.94
C LEU A 10 -17.07 16.38 -3.79
N LEU A 11 -16.33 17.40 -3.32
CA LEU A 11 -14.90 17.29 -3.03
C LEU A 11 -14.63 16.40 -1.79
N ILE A 12 -15.50 16.48 -0.78
CA ILE A 12 -15.42 15.62 0.42
C ILE A 12 -15.70 14.15 0.07
N GLU A 13 -16.73 13.88 -0.74
CA GLU A 13 -17.03 12.51 -1.19
C GLU A 13 -15.90 11.91 -2.05
N LEU A 14 -15.27 12.72 -2.91
CA LEU A 14 -14.11 12.29 -3.70
C LEU A 14 -12.89 11.96 -2.82
N SER A 15 -12.73 12.64 -1.68
CA SER A 15 -11.63 12.38 -0.73
C SER A 15 -11.85 11.18 0.20
N LEU A 16 -13.09 10.69 0.30
CA LEU A 16 -13.47 9.51 1.11
C LEU A 16 -13.62 8.24 0.27
N ALA A 17 -13.56 8.33 -1.06
CA ALA A 17 -13.51 7.17 -1.92
C ALA A 17 -12.27 6.35 -1.56
N ALA A 18 -12.49 5.17 -0.96
CA ALA A 18 -11.43 4.22 -0.66
C ALA A 18 -10.62 3.97 -1.94
N ASN A 19 -9.29 4.02 -1.83
CA ASN A 19 -8.42 3.74 -2.97
C ASN A 19 -8.72 2.31 -3.45
N PRO A 20 -9.21 2.09 -4.69
CA PRO A 20 -9.59 0.77 -5.19
C PRO A 20 -8.46 -0.26 -5.09
N CYS A 21 -7.21 0.20 -5.15
CA CYS A 21 -6.01 -0.60 -4.97
C CYS A 21 -5.90 -1.24 -3.58
N THR A 22 -6.47 -0.59 -2.56
CA THR A 22 -6.36 -0.99 -1.16
C THR A 22 -7.53 -1.86 -0.69
N THR A 23 -8.58 -1.98 -1.51
CA THR A 23 -9.82 -2.72 -1.18
C THR A 23 -10.27 -3.64 -2.30
N SER A 24 -9.40 -3.94 -3.27
CA SER A 24 -9.77 -4.79 -4.40
C SER A 24 -10.07 -6.22 -3.92
N SER A 25 -11.01 -6.91 -4.57
CA SER A 25 -11.23 -8.35 -4.36
C SER A 25 -10.16 -9.23 -5.02
N HIS A 26 -9.14 -8.62 -5.62
CA HIS A 26 -8.05 -9.29 -6.34
C HIS A 26 -6.74 -9.27 -5.54
N SER A 27 -6.81 -8.99 -4.24
CA SER A 27 -5.69 -9.00 -3.31
C SER A 27 -5.94 -9.97 -2.16
N ASP A 28 -4.88 -10.67 -1.75
CA ASP A 28 -4.86 -11.57 -0.60
C ASP A 28 -4.24 -10.89 0.64
N GLY A 29 -3.82 -9.63 0.50
CA GLY A 29 -3.28 -8.80 1.57
C GLY A 29 -1.89 -9.23 2.02
N CYS A 30 -1.51 -8.86 3.24
CA CYS A 30 -0.20 -9.24 3.78
C CYS A 30 -0.18 -10.69 4.29
N SER A 31 -0.61 -11.63 3.44
CA SER A 31 -0.65 -13.05 3.74
C SER A 31 0.76 -13.63 3.79
N ILE A 32 1.09 -14.31 4.89
CA ILE A 32 2.39 -14.92 5.13
C ILE A 32 2.15 -16.40 5.41
N PRO A 33 2.93 -17.33 4.84
CA PRO A 33 2.84 -18.73 5.22
C PRO A 33 2.97 -18.90 6.75
N GLY A 34 2.00 -19.56 7.37
CA GLY A 34 2.03 -19.91 8.79
C GLY A 34 1.54 -18.83 9.78
N ASP A 35 0.81 -17.81 9.31
CA ASP A 35 0.10 -16.82 10.16
C ASP A 35 0.98 -16.17 11.27
N LEU A 36 2.27 -16.01 10.96
CA LEU A 36 3.23 -15.45 11.91
C LEU A 36 2.81 -14.01 12.31
N PRO A 37 2.89 -13.66 13.61
CA PRO A 37 2.55 -12.32 14.08
C PRO A 37 3.61 -11.32 13.58
N PHE A 38 3.35 -10.75 12.41
CA PHE A 38 4.25 -9.79 11.79
C PHE A 38 3.86 -8.36 12.18
N PHE A 39 4.85 -7.58 12.59
CA PHE A 39 4.64 -6.23 13.06
C PHE A 39 4.06 -5.34 11.95
N TYR A 40 3.19 -4.40 12.34
CA TYR A 40 2.60 -3.42 11.43
C TYR A 40 1.73 -4.02 10.31
N LYS A 41 1.29 -5.29 10.40
CA LYS A 41 0.42 -5.94 9.42
C LYS A 41 -0.76 -5.05 9.01
N ASP A 42 -1.54 -4.55 9.97
CA ASP A 42 -2.69 -3.68 9.69
C ASP A 42 -2.30 -2.36 9.03
N THR A 43 -1.15 -1.80 9.41
CA THR A 43 -0.61 -0.56 8.81
C THR A 43 -0.21 -0.78 7.36
N PHE A 44 0.25 -1.99 7.02
CA PHE A 44 0.77 -2.33 5.71
C PHE A 44 -0.21 -3.07 4.80
N THR A 45 -1.31 -3.61 5.31
CA THR A 45 -2.35 -4.30 4.51
C THR A 45 -2.79 -3.51 3.28
N PRO A 46 -3.04 -2.19 3.34
CA PRO A 46 -3.36 -1.40 2.14
C PRO A 46 -2.27 -1.47 1.06
N ASN A 47 -1.00 -1.49 1.48
CA ASN A 47 0.15 -1.53 0.58
C ASN A 47 0.35 -2.93 -0.01
N CYS A 48 0.12 -3.98 0.77
CA CYS A 48 0.11 -5.36 0.28
C CYS A 48 -1.00 -5.55 -0.78
N ASN A 49 -2.20 -5.03 -0.52
CA ASN A 49 -3.29 -5.10 -1.50
C ASN A 49 -2.94 -4.41 -2.82
N GLN A 50 -2.29 -3.25 -2.75
CA GLN A 50 -1.82 -2.54 -3.93
C GLN A 50 -0.71 -3.32 -4.67
N HIS A 51 0.20 -3.96 -3.93
CA HIS A 51 1.29 -4.77 -4.49
C HIS A 51 0.75 -5.99 -5.23
N ASP A 52 -0.25 -6.69 -4.67
CA ASP A 52 -0.92 -7.81 -5.33
C ASP A 52 -1.49 -7.38 -6.69
N VAL A 53 -2.22 -6.27 -6.74
CA VAL A 53 -2.76 -5.70 -8.00
C VAL A 53 -1.64 -5.40 -9.00
N CYS A 54 -0.51 -4.84 -8.52
CA CYS A 54 0.64 -4.58 -9.37
C CYS A 54 1.20 -5.89 -9.95
N TYR A 55 1.34 -6.93 -9.13
CA TYR A 55 1.82 -8.25 -9.57
C TYR A 55 0.93 -8.88 -10.64
N PHE A 56 -0.39 -8.76 -10.54
CA PHE A 56 -1.31 -9.25 -11.57
C PHE A 56 -1.24 -8.42 -12.87
N CYS A 57 -1.09 -7.10 -12.76
CA CYS A 57 -1.30 -6.19 -13.88
C CYS A 57 -0.03 -5.62 -14.53
N ALA A 58 1.14 -5.77 -13.91
CA ALA A 58 2.39 -5.15 -14.34
C ALA A 58 2.71 -5.39 -15.82
N VAL A 59 2.63 -6.65 -16.27
CA VAL A 59 3.00 -7.04 -17.63
C VAL A 59 2.15 -6.32 -18.69
N ARG A 60 0.85 -6.12 -18.44
CA ARG A 60 -0.03 -5.36 -19.35
C ARG A 60 0.46 -3.94 -19.60
N TYR A 61 1.12 -3.33 -18.61
CA TYR A 61 1.60 -1.96 -18.66
C TYR A 61 3.10 -1.86 -18.93
N GLY A 62 3.76 -2.97 -19.31
CA GLY A 62 5.19 -2.99 -19.62
C GLY A 62 6.08 -2.83 -18.40
N LEU A 63 5.57 -3.13 -17.21
CA LEU A 63 6.30 -3.07 -15.95
C LEU A 63 6.89 -4.44 -15.61
N VAL A 64 7.97 -4.44 -14.85
CA VAL A 64 8.60 -5.65 -14.32
C VAL A 64 8.35 -5.77 -12.82
N ARG A 65 8.54 -6.98 -12.28
CA ARG A 65 8.42 -7.28 -10.84
C ARG A 65 9.10 -6.25 -9.94
N HIS A 66 10.31 -5.85 -10.32
CA HIS A 66 11.10 -4.87 -9.57
C HIS A 66 10.39 -3.51 -9.41
N ASP A 67 9.61 -3.08 -10.39
CA ASP A 67 8.87 -1.82 -10.30
C ASP A 67 7.78 -1.89 -9.23
N CYS A 68 7.09 -3.04 -9.12
CA CYS A 68 6.10 -3.31 -8.09
C CYS A 68 6.74 -3.39 -6.70
N ASP A 69 7.86 -4.10 -6.56
CA ASP A 69 8.54 -4.28 -5.28
C ASP A 69 9.07 -2.95 -4.73
N ASN A 70 9.63 -2.10 -5.60
CA ASN A 70 10.08 -0.76 -5.21
C ASN A 70 8.92 0.13 -4.78
N LEU A 71 7.79 0.09 -5.51
CA LEU A 71 6.59 0.84 -5.13
C LEU A 71 6.05 0.36 -3.78
N PHE A 72 6.08 -0.94 -3.54
CA PHE A 72 5.65 -1.56 -2.29
C PHE A 72 6.45 -1.05 -1.09
N LEU A 73 7.79 -1.07 -1.17
CA LEU A 73 8.65 -0.52 -0.11
C LEU A 73 8.35 0.96 0.13
N LYS A 74 8.31 1.76 -0.95
CA LYS A 74 8.03 3.19 -0.86
C LYS A 74 6.69 3.50 -0.18
N ASN A 75 5.64 2.74 -0.50
CA ASN A 75 4.33 2.94 0.09
C ASN A 75 4.29 2.53 1.56
N MET A 76 4.98 1.44 1.94
CA MET A 76 5.13 1.05 3.35
C MET A 76 5.87 2.12 4.17
N GLU A 77 6.96 2.66 3.64
CA GLU A 77 7.69 3.75 4.29
C GLU A 77 6.81 5.01 4.44
N ALA A 78 6.04 5.35 3.41
CA ALA A 78 5.09 6.46 3.47
C ALA A 78 4.01 6.21 4.54
N SER A 79 3.55 4.97 4.70
CA SER A 79 2.65 4.59 5.79
C SER A 79 3.29 4.79 7.16
N CYS A 80 4.61 4.77 7.34
CA CYS A 80 5.22 5.04 8.66
C CYS A 80 5.14 6.52 9.08
N SER A 81 4.97 7.45 8.13
CA SER A 81 4.98 8.91 8.40
C SER A 81 3.90 9.42 9.36
N HIS A 82 2.78 8.71 9.52
CA HIS A 82 1.72 9.14 10.44
C HIS A 82 2.11 8.95 11.92
N LEU A 83 3.09 8.10 12.20
CA LEU A 83 3.61 7.85 13.55
C LEU A 83 4.37 9.06 14.10
N ASP A 84 4.91 9.91 13.22
CA ASP A 84 5.57 11.16 13.59
C ASP A 84 4.59 12.22 14.13
N ARG A 85 3.30 12.16 13.76
CA ARG A 85 2.32 13.21 14.12
C ARG A 85 1.89 13.19 15.59
N LYS A 86 2.04 12.07 16.31
CA LYS A 86 1.81 12.01 17.77
C LYS A 86 2.79 12.88 18.57
N ARG A 87 3.95 13.21 17.98
CA ARG A 87 5.00 14.06 18.55
C ARG A 87 4.53 15.48 18.90
N PHE A 88 3.59 16.04 18.14
CA PHE A 88 3.18 17.45 18.32
C PHE A 88 2.13 17.65 19.42
N LEU A 89 1.32 16.63 19.73
CA LEU A 89 0.19 16.78 20.66
C LEU A 89 0.53 16.43 22.13
N PHE A 90 1.49 15.52 22.38
CA PHE A 90 1.72 14.98 23.73
C PHE A 90 3.16 15.06 24.25
N GLY A 91 4.10 15.69 23.53
CA GLY A 91 5.42 16.06 24.09
C GLY A 91 6.36 14.92 24.50
N ASP A 92 5.99 13.65 24.32
CA ASP A 92 6.88 12.50 24.57
C ASP A 92 7.52 12.02 23.25
N SER A 93 8.78 12.39 23.05
CA SER A 93 9.50 12.28 21.78
C SER A 93 10.27 10.97 21.59
N THR A 94 10.51 10.20 22.65
CA THR A 94 11.35 8.99 22.53
C THR A 94 10.55 7.79 22.06
N ASP A 95 9.32 7.57 22.56
CA ASP A 95 8.51 6.41 22.18
C ASP A 95 8.02 6.47 20.73
N THR A 96 7.66 7.67 20.25
CA THR A 96 7.22 7.90 18.87
C THR A 96 8.34 7.70 17.85
N GLN A 97 9.57 8.12 18.15
CA GLN A 97 10.71 7.92 17.25
C GLN A 97 11.10 6.44 17.14
N HIS A 98 11.09 5.69 18.25
CA HIS A 98 11.35 4.24 18.22
C HIS A 98 10.29 3.50 17.40
N THR A 99 9.02 3.90 17.51
CA THR A 99 7.92 3.32 16.74
C THR A 99 8.09 3.59 15.24
N HIS A 100 8.46 4.81 14.84
CA HIS A 100 8.74 5.13 13.43
C HIS A 100 9.90 4.29 12.87
N HIS A 101 11.02 4.21 13.59
CA HIS A 101 12.19 3.41 13.16
C HIS A 101 11.85 1.92 13.05
N ALA A 102 11.09 1.38 14.00
CA ALA A 102 10.62 -0.01 13.96
C ALA A 102 9.67 -0.25 12.78
N CYS A 103 8.81 0.70 12.44
CA CYS A 103 7.95 0.63 11.26
C CYS A 103 8.79 0.59 9.98
N MET A 104 9.75 1.50 9.82
CA MET A 104 10.65 1.54 8.65
C MET A 104 11.46 0.25 8.51
N ALA A 105 12.02 -0.27 9.62
CA ALA A 105 12.72 -1.55 9.62
C ALA A 105 11.79 -2.70 9.22
N SER A 106 10.54 -2.69 9.69
CA SER A 106 9.55 -3.71 9.32
C SER A 106 9.20 -3.63 7.84
N ALA A 107 9.02 -2.43 7.28
CA ALA A 107 8.80 -2.21 5.84
C ALA A 107 9.90 -2.85 4.99
N PHE A 108 11.17 -2.68 5.40
CA PHE A 108 12.30 -3.31 4.74
C PHE A 108 12.25 -4.84 4.82
N VAL A 109 11.89 -5.41 5.98
CA VAL A 109 11.74 -6.87 6.13
C VAL A 109 10.64 -7.42 5.21
N TYR A 110 9.49 -6.73 5.10
CA TYR A 110 8.44 -7.11 4.15
C TYR A 110 8.93 -7.09 2.71
N TYR A 111 9.61 -6.01 2.32
CA TYR A 111 10.20 -5.89 0.98
C TYR A 111 11.18 -7.03 0.67
N GLU A 112 12.13 -7.31 1.57
CA GLU A 112 13.10 -8.39 1.37
C GLU A 112 12.43 -9.77 1.26
N ALA A 113 11.41 -10.04 2.08
CA ALA A 113 10.67 -11.29 2.02
C ALA A 113 9.99 -11.48 0.64
N VAL A 114 9.34 -10.44 0.12
CA VAL A 114 8.73 -10.46 -1.21
C VAL A 114 9.80 -10.53 -2.30
N TYR A 115 10.85 -9.72 -2.19
CA TYR A 115 11.91 -9.63 -3.19
C TYR A 115 12.61 -10.97 -3.42
N LEU A 116 12.85 -11.73 -2.34
CA LEU A 116 13.52 -13.03 -2.36
C LEU A 116 12.56 -14.21 -2.60
N GLY A 117 11.30 -14.11 -2.15
CA GLY A 117 10.38 -15.26 -2.08
C GLY A 117 9.20 -15.22 -3.04
N ALA A 118 8.83 -14.06 -3.58
CA ALA A 118 7.59 -13.90 -4.33
C ALA A 118 7.74 -13.95 -5.85
N GLU A 119 8.91 -14.31 -6.40
CA GLU A 119 9.09 -14.44 -7.86
C GLU A 119 8.05 -15.38 -8.49
N SER A 120 7.71 -16.48 -7.81
CA SER A 120 6.71 -17.45 -8.27
C SER A 120 5.27 -16.92 -8.30
N HIS A 121 5.02 -15.75 -7.71
CA HIS A 121 3.70 -15.12 -7.66
C HIS A 121 3.56 -13.95 -8.64
N PHE A 122 4.64 -13.55 -9.32
CA PHE A 122 4.56 -12.52 -10.35
C PHE A 122 3.95 -13.10 -11.63
N GLU A 123 2.80 -12.55 -12.04
CA GLU A 123 2.07 -13.07 -13.19
C GLU A 123 2.73 -12.66 -14.51
N GLN A 124 3.04 -13.67 -15.33
CA GLN A 124 3.63 -13.46 -16.66
C GLN A 124 2.60 -13.00 -17.70
N THR A 125 1.30 -13.06 -17.36
CA THR A 125 0.20 -12.60 -18.19
C THR A 125 -0.86 -11.93 -17.33
N SER A 126 -1.35 -10.78 -17.76
CA SER A 126 -2.32 -10.03 -16.95
C SER A 126 -3.77 -10.46 -17.23
N PRO A 127 -4.58 -10.64 -16.17
CA PRO A 127 -6.03 -10.86 -16.29
C PRO A 127 -6.77 -9.73 -17.03
N SER A 128 -8.00 -10.00 -17.49
CA SER A 128 -8.81 -9.02 -18.24
C SER A 128 -9.19 -7.78 -17.42
N TRP A 129 -9.43 -7.94 -16.11
CA TRP A 129 -9.78 -6.85 -15.20
C TRP A 129 -8.66 -5.82 -15.04
N CYS A 130 -7.41 -6.18 -15.38
CA CYS A 130 -6.30 -5.23 -15.44
C CYS A 130 -6.50 -4.11 -16.47
N GLY A 131 -7.53 -4.18 -17.33
CA GLY A 131 -7.92 -3.09 -18.23
C GLY A 131 -8.80 -2.01 -17.59
N GLU A 132 -9.25 -2.19 -16.34
CA GLU A 132 -10.13 -1.24 -15.68
C GLU A 132 -9.40 0.06 -15.29
N SER A 133 -10.13 1.18 -15.35
CA SER A 133 -9.54 2.52 -15.20
C SER A 133 -8.87 2.78 -13.84
N TRP A 134 -9.30 2.08 -12.78
CA TRP A 134 -8.74 2.24 -11.44
C TRP A 134 -7.36 1.60 -11.29
N VAL A 135 -7.04 0.58 -12.08
CA VAL A 135 -5.79 -0.20 -11.97
C VAL A 135 -4.56 0.69 -12.16
N ARG A 136 -4.64 1.69 -13.05
CA ARG A 136 -3.52 2.58 -13.32
C ARG A 136 -3.07 3.37 -12.08
N GLN A 137 -3.96 3.60 -11.12
CA GLN A 137 -3.65 4.30 -9.86
C GLN A 137 -2.85 3.41 -8.88
N CYS A 138 -2.84 2.10 -9.11
CA CYS A 138 -2.16 1.11 -8.27
C CYS A 138 -0.72 0.87 -8.72
N LEU A 139 -0.38 1.31 -9.93
CA LEU A 139 0.89 1.06 -10.57
C LEU A 139 1.86 2.24 -10.37
N PRO A 140 3.17 2.00 -10.57
CA PRO A 140 4.19 3.05 -10.60
C PRO A 140 3.92 4.17 -11.63
#